data_AF-A0A7V5EKA0-F1
#
_entry.id   AF-A0A7V5EKA0-F1
#
_cell.length_a   1.000
_cell.length_b   1.000
_cell.length_c   1.000
_cell.angle_alpha   90.00
_cell.angle_beta   90.00
_cell.angle_gamma   90.00
#
_symmetry.space_group_name_H-M   'P 1'
#
loop_
_entity.id
_entity.type
_entity.pdbx_description
1 polymer ?
#
loop_
_entity_poly.entity_id
_entity_poly.type
_entity_poly.pdbx_seq_one_letter_code
_entity_poly.pdbx_strand_id
1 'polypeptide(L)'
;MKSDQDQRILLMSKGVHVLINWLQDVVNQGVGQLSTVNPAYWESLAALMVDHKLGGLARRIRRFGTIIDEQDEWLDAILAEIGQLYLIAKGLSQIENYSPDIQAEILAQAGKSITKKDLLKSPSTPQAILVMGQSFGQEEQLSFRKTWYWLDADGYFAMELEFIVGRQSRFSPTLPTGSIRRADIFTYPSTLPSRILMQNSQPYSGHLSPKMLSDFSEMIGQFNQALGKNPWLVDFPCVIQNIHPILRRNEIFLADRDNRILEIAYKHSRADYLSLYAQKQPIDIFGTWNGQEFQAISAVTRQGAVFVL
;
A
#
# COMPACT_ATOMS: atom_id res chain seq x y z
N MET A 1 -26.09 -17.13 21.68
CA MET A 1 -25.11 -17.61 20.70
C MET A 1 -24.11 -16.49 20.48
N LYS A 2 -22.80 -16.73 20.65
CA LYS A 2 -21.77 -15.77 20.22
C LYS A 2 -21.87 -15.62 18.69
N SER A 3 -21.75 -14.41 18.18
CA SER A 3 -21.80 -14.18 16.73
C SER A 3 -20.60 -14.85 16.05
N ASP A 4 -20.70 -15.18 14.76
CA ASP A 4 -19.59 -15.73 13.97
C ASP A 4 -18.33 -14.83 14.04
N GLN A 5 -18.55 -13.52 14.18
CA GLN A 5 -17.49 -12.53 14.40
C GLN A 5 -16.79 -12.71 15.76
N ASP A 6 -17.52 -12.93 16.84
CA ASP A 6 -16.94 -13.12 18.18
C ASP A 6 -16.10 -14.40 18.25
N GLN A 7 -16.56 -15.46 17.57
CA GLN A 7 -15.81 -16.72 17.49
C GLN A 7 -14.52 -16.55 16.69
N ARG A 8 -14.55 -15.79 15.59
CA ARG A 8 -13.35 -15.47 14.81
C ARG A 8 -12.34 -14.66 15.63
N ILE A 9 -12.78 -13.61 16.33
CA ILE A 9 -11.90 -12.80 17.18
C ILE A 9 -11.26 -13.66 18.27
N LEU A 10 -12.03 -14.56 18.90
CA LEU A 10 -11.48 -15.47 19.90
C LEU A 10 -10.37 -16.40 19.36
N LEU A 11 -10.54 -16.93 18.14
CA LEU A 11 -9.49 -17.73 17.48
C LEU A 11 -8.26 -16.90 17.17
N MET A 12 -8.46 -15.68 16.66
CA MET A 12 -7.39 -14.73 16.38
C MET A 12 -6.58 -14.37 17.63
N SER A 13 -7.25 -14.10 18.76
CA SER A 13 -6.57 -13.78 20.02
C SER A 13 -5.65 -14.92 20.51
N LYS A 14 -6.07 -16.17 20.36
CA LYS A 14 -5.22 -17.33 20.69
C LYS A 14 -3.95 -17.37 19.83
N GLY A 15 -4.08 -17.18 18.52
CA GLY A 15 -2.93 -17.17 17.61
C GLY A 15 -1.98 -16.01 17.88
N VAL A 16 -2.51 -14.83 18.23
CA VAL A 16 -1.73 -13.65 18.59
C VAL A 16 -0.90 -13.87 19.85
N HIS A 17 -1.41 -14.57 20.86
CA HIS A 17 -0.60 -14.90 22.05
C HIS A 17 0.60 -15.76 21.69
N VAL A 18 0.43 -16.76 20.83
CA VAL A 18 1.54 -17.58 20.34
C VAL A 18 2.56 -16.73 19.58
N LEU A 19 2.07 -15.86 18.69
CA LEU A 19 2.94 -14.99 17.90
C LEU A 19 3.73 -14.00 18.78
N ILE A 20 3.10 -13.39 19.78
CA ILE A 20 3.78 -12.45 20.69
C ILE A 20 4.90 -13.16 21.46
N ASN A 21 4.65 -14.35 22.00
CA ASN A 21 5.68 -15.11 22.71
C ASN A 21 6.83 -15.45 21.77
N TRP A 22 6.51 -15.91 20.56
CA TRP A 22 7.52 -16.18 19.53
C TRP A 22 8.36 -14.95 19.19
N LEU A 23 7.73 -13.79 18.96
CA LEU A 23 8.45 -12.54 18.67
C LEU A 23 9.37 -12.13 19.82
N GLN A 24 8.93 -12.30 21.07
CA GLN A 24 9.75 -12.02 22.25
C GLN A 24 10.94 -12.97 22.36
N ASP A 25 10.73 -14.26 22.10
CA ASP A 25 11.80 -15.26 22.11
C ASP A 25 12.86 -14.95 21.04
N VAL A 26 12.43 -14.56 19.83
CA VAL A 26 13.34 -14.13 18.74
C VAL A 26 14.20 -12.94 19.17
N VAL A 27 13.60 -11.93 19.80
CA VAL A 27 14.35 -10.75 20.27
C VAL A 27 15.32 -11.13 21.40
N ASN A 28 14.88 -11.98 22.35
CA ASN A 28 15.71 -12.42 23.47
C ASN A 28 16.89 -13.30 23.05
N GLN A 29 16.70 -14.17 22.05
CA GLN A 29 17.75 -15.04 21.52
C GLN A 29 18.66 -14.33 20.51
N GLY A 30 18.22 -13.18 20.00
CA GLY A 30 18.89 -12.39 18.98
C GLY A 30 18.39 -12.73 17.57
N VAL A 31 17.97 -11.70 16.84
CA VAL A 31 17.40 -11.81 15.49
C VAL A 31 18.36 -12.46 14.49
N GLY A 32 19.67 -12.32 14.70
CA GLY A 32 20.70 -12.96 13.88
C GLY A 32 20.59 -14.49 13.80
N GLN A 33 19.97 -15.15 14.78
CA GLN A 33 19.78 -16.61 14.75
C GLN A 33 18.81 -17.08 13.66
N LEU A 34 17.94 -16.18 13.18
CA LEU A 34 16.94 -16.51 12.17
C LEU A 34 17.56 -16.92 10.83
N SER A 35 18.79 -16.52 10.53
CA SER A 35 19.49 -16.94 9.31
C SER A 35 19.88 -18.42 9.29
N THR A 36 19.82 -19.10 10.43
CA THR A 36 20.15 -20.53 10.55
C THR A 36 18.91 -21.43 10.55
N VAL A 37 17.73 -20.83 10.50
CA VAL A 37 16.44 -21.51 10.57
C VAL A 37 16.09 -22.13 9.22
N ASN A 38 15.69 -23.41 9.24
CA ASN A 38 15.25 -24.13 8.04
C ASN A 38 13.95 -23.51 7.46
N PRO A 39 13.81 -23.36 6.12
CA PRO A 39 12.58 -22.93 5.46
C PRO A 39 11.27 -23.59 5.97
N ALA A 40 11.31 -24.88 6.34
CA ALA A 40 10.14 -25.60 6.88
C ALA A 40 9.60 -25.01 8.20
N TYR A 41 10.44 -24.30 8.95
CA TYR A 41 10.05 -23.60 10.17
C TYR A 41 9.07 -22.46 9.87
N TRP A 42 9.38 -21.65 8.84
CA TRP A 42 8.54 -20.52 8.44
C TRP A 42 7.15 -20.99 8.02
N GLU A 43 7.09 -22.09 7.27
CA GLU A 43 5.80 -22.66 6.86
C GLU A 43 5.02 -23.22 8.05
N SER A 44 5.69 -23.86 9.01
CA SER A 44 5.04 -24.38 10.22
C SER A 44 4.42 -23.27 11.06
N LEU A 45 5.15 -22.16 11.26
CA LEU A 45 4.66 -21.00 11.98
C LEU A 45 3.52 -20.30 11.22
N ALA A 46 3.65 -20.17 9.90
CA ALA A 46 2.61 -19.58 9.05
C ALA A 46 1.33 -20.42 9.04
N ALA A 47 1.42 -21.75 8.94
CA ALA A 47 0.28 -22.67 9.02
C ALA A 47 -0.47 -22.51 10.36
N LEU A 48 0.27 -22.40 11.47
CA LEU A 48 -0.32 -22.13 12.78
C LEU A 48 -1.12 -20.81 12.80
N MET A 49 -0.61 -19.75 12.15
CA MET A 49 -1.35 -18.49 12.03
C MET A 49 -2.63 -18.65 11.19
N VAL A 50 -2.58 -19.42 10.10
CA VAL A 50 -3.75 -19.71 9.27
C VAL A 50 -4.85 -20.42 10.08
N ASP A 51 -4.49 -21.40 10.90
CA ASP A 51 -5.42 -22.12 11.79
C ASP A 51 -6.14 -21.17 12.75
N HIS A 52 -5.45 -20.12 13.19
CA HIS A 52 -5.98 -19.06 14.06
C HIS A 52 -6.62 -17.89 13.28
N LYS A 53 -6.90 -18.06 11.99
CA LYS A 53 -7.52 -17.04 11.11
C LYS A 53 -6.65 -15.77 10.91
N LEU A 54 -5.35 -15.86 11.15
CA LEU A 54 -4.35 -14.80 10.99
C LEU A 54 -3.61 -14.91 9.66
N GLY A 55 -4.36 -15.11 8.56
CA GLY A 55 -3.78 -15.35 7.23
C GLY A 55 -2.89 -14.21 6.73
N GLY A 56 -3.17 -12.96 7.12
CA GLY A 56 -2.32 -11.81 6.79
C GLY A 56 -0.93 -11.91 7.45
N LEU A 57 -0.90 -12.34 8.72
CA LEU A 57 0.34 -12.55 9.47
C LEU A 57 1.10 -13.77 8.93
N ALA A 58 0.39 -14.84 8.59
CA ALA A 58 0.98 -16.02 7.96
C ALA A 58 1.76 -15.66 6.68
N ARG A 59 1.16 -14.81 5.82
CA ARG A 59 1.82 -14.37 4.59
C ARG A 59 3.09 -13.56 4.85
N ARG A 60 3.04 -12.65 5.83
CA ARG A 60 4.21 -11.86 6.25
C ARG A 60 5.34 -12.76 6.77
N ILE A 61 5.02 -13.75 7.61
CA ILE A 61 5.98 -14.72 8.15
C ILE A 61 6.65 -15.54 7.04
N ARG A 62 5.91 -16.01 6.04
CA ARG A 62 6.50 -16.76 4.91
C ARG A 62 7.58 -15.99 4.16
N ARG A 63 7.48 -14.66 4.13
CA ARG A 63 8.47 -13.81 3.45
C ARG A 63 9.79 -13.69 4.21
N PHE A 64 9.87 -14.16 5.46
CA PHE A 64 11.09 -14.01 6.27
C PHE A 64 12.27 -14.74 5.63
N GLY A 65 12.05 -15.98 5.17
CA GLY A 65 13.09 -16.74 4.46
C GLY A 65 13.60 -15.98 3.23
N THR A 66 12.70 -15.50 2.38
CA THR A 66 13.05 -14.71 1.19
C THR A 66 13.81 -13.43 1.54
N ILE A 67 13.39 -12.70 2.57
CA ILE A 67 14.09 -11.47 3.00
C ILE A 67 15.51 -11.79 3.45
N ILE A 68 15.69 -12.85 4.26
CA ILE A 68 16.98 -13.30 4.77
C ILE A 68 17.91 -13.75 3.64
N ASP A 69 17.37 -14.47 2.65
CA ASP A 69 18.16 -15.05 1.56
C ASP A 69 18.53 -14.02 0.47
N GLU A 70 17.67 -13.02 0.22
CA GLU A 70 17.79 -12.13 -0.95
C GLU A 70 18.25 -10.70 -0.63
N GLN A 71 18.21 -10.24 0.63
CA GLN A 71 18.55 -8.85 0.97
C GLN A 71 19.89 -8.72 1.69
N ASP A 72 20.73 -7.78 1.24
CA ASP A 72 22.02 -7.49 1.87
C ASP A 72 21.85 -6.99 3.31
N GLU A 73 20.88 -6.09 3.55
CA GLU A 73 20.54 -5.53 4.86
C GLU A 73 19.34 -6.24 5.52
N TRP A 74 19.23 -7.56 5.32
CA TRP A 74 18.06 -8.34 5.76
C TRP A 74 17.74 -8.19 7.25
N LEU A 75 18.74 -7.93 8.11
CA LEU A 75 18.53 -7.79 9.55
C LEU A 75 17.61 -6.61 9.88
N ASP A 76 17.82 -5.47 9.23
CA ASP A 76 17.01 -4.27 9.41
C ASP A 76 15.61 -4.47 8.85
N ALA A 77 15.50 -5.13 7.70
CA ALA A 77 14.21 -5.49 7.09
C ALA A 77 13.39 -6.44 7.98
N ILE A 78 14.02 -7.46 8.56
CA ILE A 78 13.38 -8.40 9.48
C ILE A 78 13.00 -7.73 10.80
N LEU A 79 13.85 -6.87 11.36
CA LEU A 79 13.53 -6.11 12.55
C LEU A 79 12.31 -5.20 12.34
N ALA A 80 12.25 -4.50 11.20
CA ALA A 80 11.10 -3.70 10.82
C ALA A 80 9.83 -4.57 10.72
N GLU A 81 9.90 -5.72 10.06
CA GLU A 81 8.74 -6.61 9.90
C GLU A 81 8.30 -7.26 11.24
N ILE A 82 9.23 -7.63 12.11
CA ILE A 82 8.95 -8.09 13.48
C ILE A 82 8.21 -7.00 14.27
N GLY A 83 8.65 -5.74 14.16
CA GLY A 83 7.97 -4.60 14.77
C GLY A 83 6.54 -4.43 14.27
N GLN A 84 6.33 -4.56 12.95
CA GLN A 84 5.01 -4.50 12.32
C GLN A 84 4.10 -5.65 12.79
N LEU A 85 4.60 -6.90 12.80
CA LEU A 85 3.87 -8.06 13.31
C LEU A 85 3.49 -7.90 14.78
N TYR A 86 4.42 -7.42 15.61
CA TYR A 86 4.17 -7.17 17.03
C TYR A 86 3.07 -6.13 17.22
N LEU A 87 3.07 -5.05 16.44
CA LEU A 87 2.06 -4.01 16.53
C LEU A 87 0.67 -4.52 16.13
N ILE A 88 0.55 -5.33 15.07
CA ILE A 88 -0.72 -5.96 14.69
C ILE A 88 -1.19 -6.90 15.81
N ALA A 89 -0.30 -7.73 16.32
CA ALA A 89 -0.59 -8.69 17.36
C ALA A 89 -1.07 -7.99 18.65
N LYS A 90 -0.36 -6.95 19.09
CA LYS A 90 -0.77 -6.15 20.25
C LYS A 90 -2.10 -5.44 20.02
N GLY A 91 -2.29 -4.82 18.87
CA GLY A 91 -3.56 -4.19 18.51
C GLY A 91 -4.72 -5.19 18.55
N LEU A 92 -4.52 -6.39 18.02
CA LEU A 92 -5.57 -7.42 18.01
C LEU A 92 -5.87 -7.95 19.42
N SER A 93 -4.87 -8.04 20.30
CA SER A 93 -5.07 -8.45 21.71
C SER A 93 -5.93 -7.47 22.53
N GLN A 94 -6.04 -6.22 22.08
CA GLN A 94 -6.79 -5.14 22.73
C GLN A 94 -7.90 -4.61 21.83
N ILE A 95 -8.33 -5.40 20.83
CA ILE A 95 -9.17 -4.92 19.74
C ILE A 95 -10.45 -4.23 20.21
N GLU A 96 -11.06 -4.73 21.29
CA GLU A 96 -12.29 -4.21 21.87
C GLU A 96 -12.16 -2.77 22.42
N ASN A 97 -10.94 -2.32 22.71
CA ASN A 97 -10.66 -0.99 23.26
C ASN A 97 -10.52 0.10 22.19
N TYR A 98 -10.48 -0.27 20.92
CA TYR A 98 -10.25 0.67 19.81
C TYR A 98 -11.55 1.11 19.14
N SER A 99 -11.50 2.27 18.46
CA SER A 99 -12.58 2.73 17.60
C SER A 99 -12.84 1.75 16.44
N PRO A 100 -14.05 1.73 15.86
CA PRO A 100 -14.37 0.85 14.74
C PRO A 100 -13.39 0.93 13.57
N ASP A 101 -12.84 2.11 13.27
CA ASP A 101 -11.89 2.30 12.17
C ASP A 101 -10.53 1.64 12.44
N ILE A 102 -10.04 1.76 13.67
CA ILE A 102 -8.80 1.08 14.10
C ILE A 102 -9.03 -0.44 14.15
N GLN A 103 -10.19 -0.89 14.63
CA GLN A 103 -10.54 -2.31 14.61
C GLN A 103 -10.56 -2.86 13.18
N ALA A 104 -11.17 -2.13 12.24
CA ALA A 104 -11.21 -2.52 10.84
C ALA A 104 -9.80 -2.61 10.23
N GLU A 105 -8.94 -1.64 10.52
CA GLU A 105 -7.54 -1.63 10.06
C GLU A 105 -6.77 -2.85 10.61
N ILE A 106 -6.80 -3.08 11.93
CA ILE A 106 -6.12 -4.23 12.57
C ILE A 106 -6.63 -5.55 11.99
N LEU A 107 -7.94 -5.69 11.82
CA LEU A 107 -8.54 -6.90 11.25
C LEU A 107 -8.13 -7.10 9.79
N ALA A 108 -8.05 -6.04 9.00
CA ALA A 108 -7.56 -6.09 7.62
C ALA A 108 -6.11 -6.56 7.57
N GLN A 109 -5.23 -6.00 8.40
CA GLN A 109 -3.82 -6.41 8.50
C GLN A 109 -3.67 -7.87 8.99
N ALA A 110 -4.55 -8.33 9.87
CA ALA A 110 -4.62 -9.72 10.30
C ALA A 110 -5.16 -10.69 9.23
N GLY A 111 -5.74 -10.18 8.13
CA GLY A 111 -6.25 -10.97 7.01
C GLY A 111 -7.76 -11.19 7.00
N LYS A 112 -8.55 -10.38 7.74
CA LYS A 112 -10.01 -10.32 7.56
C LYS A 112 -10.32 -9.36 6.42
N SER A 113 -10.77 -9.89 5.29
CA SER A 113 -11.23 -9.10 4.15
C SER A 113 -12.74 -8.81 4.22
N ILE A 114 -13.14 -7.58 3.89
CA ILE A 114 -14.54 -7.25 3.58
C ILE A 114 -14.80 -7.63 2.12
N THR A 115 -15.82 -8.44 1.88
CA THR A 115 -16.18 -8.84 0.51
C THR A 115 -16.81 -7.67 -0.24
N LYS A 116 -16.69 -7.64 -1.57
CA LYS A 116 -17.39 -6.62 -2.40
C LYS A 116 -18.89 -6.63 -2.12
N LYS A 117 -19.50 -7.83 -1.99
CA LYS A 117 -20.93 -7.99 -1.69
C LYS A 117 -21.34 -7.35 -0.37
N ASP A 118 -20.50 -7.47 0.67
CA ASP A 118 -20.80 -6.86 1.96
C ASP A 118 -20.57 -5.36 1.96
N LEU A 119 -19.52 -4.88 1.28
CA LEU A 119 -19.25 -3.45 1.13
C LEU A 119 -20.39 -2.73 0.38
N LEU A 120 -20.98 -3.36 -0.64
CA LEU A 120 -22.11 -2.80 -1.39
C LEU A 120 -23.40 -2.63 -0.56
N LYS A 121 -23.45 -3.14 0.68
CA LYS A 121 -24.55 -2.88 1.62
C LYS A 121 -24.39 -1.55 2.35
N SER A 122 -23.18 -0.98 2.36
CA SER A 122 -22.90 0.33 2.95
C SER A 122 -23.38 1.46 2.01
N PRO A 123 -23.63 2.67 2.54
CA PRO A 123 -23.95 3.82 1.70
C PRO A 123 -22.82 4.12 0.69
N SER A 124 -23.18 4.50 -0.52
CA SER A 124 -22.25 5.06 -1.50
C SER A 124 -22.24 6.58 -1.48
N THR A 125 -21.13 7.17 -1.93
CA THR A 125 -20.98 8.60 -2.13
C THR A 125 -20.74 8.88 -3.61
N PRO A 126 -21.76 9.35 -4.37
CA PRO A 126 -21.59 9.69 -5.78
C PRO A 126 -20.72 10.95 -5.93
N GLN A 127 -19.59 10.85 -6.61
CA GLN A 127 -18.70 12.00 -6.82
C GLN A 127 -17.86 11.89 -8.10
N ALA A 128 -17.22 13.01 -8.45
CA ALA A 128 -16.27 13.06 -9.56
C ALA A 128 -14.88 12.64 -9.07
N ILE A 129 -14.17 11.85 -9.88
CA ILE A 129 -12.84 11.34 -9.57
C ILE A 129 -11.90 11.56 -10.75
N LEU A 130 -10.65 11.90 -10.47
CA LEU A 130 -9.58 11.99 -11.45
C LEU A 130 -8.73 10.73 -11.40
N VAL A 131 -8.52 10.06 -12.54
CA VAL A 131 -7.66 8.88 -12.63
C VAL A 131 -6.19 9.31 -12.57
N MET A 132 -5.50 8.97 -11.48
CA MET A 132 -4.12 9.37 -11.23
C MET A 132 -3.11 8.44 -11.88
N GLY A 133 -3.44 7.15 -12.00
CA GLY A 133 -2.57 6.17 -12.65
C GLY A 133 -2.78 4.76 -12.12
N GLN A 134 -1.97 3.83 -12.61
CA GLN A 134 -2.08 2.41 -12.26
C GLN A 134 -0.71 1.79 -12.03
N SER A 135 -0.64 0.88 -11.07
CA SER A 135 0.53 0.05 -10.83
C SER A 135 0.14 -1.42 -10.79
N PHE A 136 1.02 -2.29 -11.26
CA PHE A 136 0.81 -3.73 -11.30
C PHE A 136 1.82 -4.43 -10.40
N GLY A 137 1.47 -5.62 -9.95
CA GLY A 137 2.40 -6.46 -9.21
C GLY A 137 1.94 -7.90 -9.17
N GLN A 138 2.82 -8.73 -8.63
CA GLN A 138 2.57 -10.14 -8.39
C GLN A 138 2.77 -10.45 -6.92
N GLU A 139 1.98 -11.38 -6.43
CA GLU A 139 1.96 -11.79 -5.04
C GLU A 139 1.56 -13.25 -4.95
N GLU A 140 2.53 -14.11 -4.59
CA GLU A 140 2.38 -15.56 -4.68
C GLU A 140 1.88 -16.00 -6.07
N GLN A 141 0.67 -16.53 -6.17
CA GLN A 141 0.02 -16.97 -7.41
C GLN A 141 -0.94 -15.92 -7.98
N LEU A 142 -1.03 -14.75 -7.37
CA LEU A 142 -1.96 -13.68 -7.70
C LEU A 142 -1.24 -12.57 -8.47
N SER A 143 -1.87 -12.05 -9.50
CA SER A 143 -1.50 -10.74 -10.05
C SER A 143 -2.48 -9.70 -9.55
N PHE A 144 -1.99 -8.52 -9.22
CA PHE A 144 -2.82 -7.41 -8.77
C PHE A 144 -2.61 -6.15 -9.59
N ARG A 145 -3.64 -5.32 -9.60
CA ARG A 145 -3.62 -3.96 -10.13
C ARG A 145 -4.16 -3.00 -9.07
N LYS A 146 -3.41 -1.95 -8.79
CA LYS A 146 -3.88 -0.78 -8.04
C LYS A 146 -4.19 0.33 -9.04
N THR A 147 -5.39 0.87 -9.01
CA THR A 147 -5.74 2.10 -9.72
C THR A 147 -5.93 3.20 -8.70
N TRP A 148 -5.21 4.30 -8.87
CA TRP A 148 -5.25 5.44 -7.98
C TRP A 148 -6.13 6.56 -8.54
N TYR A 149 -6.80 7.26 -7.65
CA TYR A 149 -7.73 8.33 -7.97
C TYR A 149 -7.55 9.52 -7.02
N TRP A 150 -7.85 10.72 -7.50
CA TRP A 150 -8.07 11.90 -6.66
C TRP A 150 -9.57 12.18 -6.54
N LEU A 151 -10.04 12.34 -5.30
CA LEU A 151 -11.43 12.64 -4.95
C LEU A 151 -11.50 14.07 -4.41
N ASP A 152 -12.20 14.94 -5.13
CA ASP A 152 -12.17 16.39 -4.89
C ASP A 152 -13.04 16.84 -3.72
N ALA A 153 -14.24 16.26 -3.58
CA ALA A 153 -15.19 16.62 -2.52
C ALA A 153 -14.61 16.40 -1.12
N ASP A 154 -13.75 15.40 -0.99
CA ASP A 154 -13.19 14.97 0.28
C ASP A 154 -11.67 15.25 0.40
N GLY A 155 -11.03 15.72 -0.68
CA GLY A 155 -9.62 16.12 -0.70
C GLY A 155 -8.62 15.00 -0.41
N TYR A 156 -8.88 13.76 -0.84
CA TYR A 156 -7.99 12.63 -0.59
C TYR A 156 -7.75 11.75 -1.82
N PHE A 157 -6.67 10.96 -1.75
CA PHE A 157 -6.35 9.94 -2.75
C PHE A 157 -7.00 8.60 -2.40
N ALA A 158 -7.69 8.02 -3.38
CA ALA A 158 -8.30 6.71 -3.26
C ALA A 158 -7.62 5.67 -4.15
N MET A 159 -7.79 4.40 -3.82
CA MET A 159 -7.19 3.27 -4.51
C MET A 159 -8.19 2.13 -4.63
N GLU A 160 -8.38 1.65 -5.86
CA GLU A 160 -9.11 0.41 -6.14
C GLU A 160 -8.12 -0.72 -6.43
N LEU A 161 -8.28 -1.82 -5.69
CA LEU A 161 -7.42 -3.00 -5.78
C LEU A 161 -8.16 -4.15 -6.46
N GLU A 162 -7.65 -4.59 -7.60
CA GLU A 162 -8.16 -5.73 -8.36
C GLU A 162 -7.14 -6.87 -8.34
N PHE A 163 -7.60 -8.08 -8.04
CA PHE A 163 -6.80 -9.31 -8.09
C PHE A 163 -7.33 -10.22 -9.19
N ILE A 164 -6.42 -10.91 -9.86
CA ILE A 164 -6.73 -12.00 -10.79
C ILE A 164 -5.94 -13.25 -10.40
N VAL A 165 -6.56 -14.42 -10.60
CA VAL A 165 -5.97 -15.72 -10.29
C VAL A 165 -5.84 -16.52 -11.59
N GLY A 166 -4.64 -17.02 -11.87
CA GLY A 166 -4.40 -17.86 -13.05
C GLY A 166 -4.30 -17.10 -14.37
N ARG A 167 -3.70 -17.77 -15.37
CA ARG A 167 -3.25 -17.15 -16.63
C ARG A 167 -4.37 -16.70 -17.57
N GLN A 168 -5.60 -17.19 -17.40
CA GLN A 168 -6.73 -16.88 -18.29
C GLN A 168 -7.59 -15.72 -17.78
N SER A 169 -7.45 -15.33 -16.51
CA SER A 169 -8.14 -14.16 -15.97
C SER A 169 -7.51 -12.88 -16.51
N ARG A 170 -8.35 -11.87 -16.73
CA ARG A 170 -7.93 -10.55 -17.21
C ARG A 170 -8.45 -9.48 -16.27
N PHE A 171 -7.65 -8.44 -16.09
CA PHE A 171 -8.10 -7.24 -15.40
C PHE A 171 -9.26 -6.59 -16.17
N SER A 172 -10.09 -5.84 -15.44
CA SER A 172 -11.08 -4.95 -16.03
C SER A 172 -10.41 -3.94 -16.99
N PRO A 173 -11.15 -3.33 -17.95
CA PRO A 173 -10.57 -2.35 -18.87
C PRO A 173 -9.85 -1.21 -18.13
N THR A 174 -8.67 -0.84 -18.64
CA THR A 174 -7.87 0.25 -18.07
C THR A 174 -8.55 1.61 -18.26
N LEU A 175 -8.56 2.41 -17.21
CA LEU A 175 -9.04 3.79 -17.26
C LEU A 175 -7.89 4.71 -17.69
N PRO A 176 -8.10 5.62 -18.66
CA PRO A 176 -7.05 6.54 -19.08
C PRO A 176 -6.62 7.46 -17.93
N THR A 177 -5.32 7.54 -17.67
CA THR A 177 -4.75 8.49 -16.71
C THR A 177 -5.04 9.93 -17.14
N GLY A 178 -5.39 10.80 -16.19
CA GLY A 178 -5.85 12.16 -16.45
C GLY A 178 -7.33 12.28 -16.83
N SER A 179 -8.02 11.16 -17.09
CA SER A 179 -9.47 11.21 -17.35
C SER A 179 -10.26 11.42 -16.06
N ILE A 180 -11.39 12.13 -16.17
CA ILE A 180 -12.31 12.36 -15.06
C ILE A 180 -13.57 11.53 -15.28
N ARG A 181 -14.07 10.95 -14.18
CA ARG A 181 -15.26 10.10 -14.16
C ARG A 181 -16.19 10.52 -13.05
N ARG A 182 -17.47 10.21 -13.19
CA ARG A 182 -18.44 10.27 -12.09
C ARG A 182 -18.87 8.86 -11.75
N ALA A 183 -18.88 8.51 -10.48
CA ALA A 183 -19.18 7.16 -10.02
C ALA A 183 -19.70 7.14 -8.59
N ASP A 184 -20.32 6.03 -8.22
CA ASP A 184 -20.71 5.72 -6.85
C ASP A 184 -19.51 5.10 -6.13
N ILE A 185 -19.04 5.77 -5.08
CA ILE A 185 -17.87 5.35 -4.30
C ILE A 185 -18.31 4.64 -3.03
N PHE A 186 -17.83 3.42 -2.83
CA PHE A 186 -17.98 2.68 -1.58
C PHE A 186 -16.60 2.57 -0.91
N THR A 187 -16.46 3.11 0.30
CA THR A 187 -15.17 3.22 0.98
C THR A 187 -14.99 2.13 2.01
N TYR A 188 -13.87 1.42 1.97
CA TYR A 188 -13.54 0.42 2.97
C TYR A 188 -13.20 1.12 4.30
N PRO A 189 -13.77 0.65 5.44
CA PRO A 189 -13.41 1.18 6.75
C PRO A 189 -11.92 1.02 7.05
N SER A 190 -11.29 2.09 7.51
CA SER A 190 -9.86 2.18 7.87
C SER A 190 -9.59 3.49 8.60
N THR A 191 -8.48 3.58 9.32
CA THR A 191 -8.02 4.84 9.94
C THR A 191 -7.57 5.89 8.91
N LEU A 192 -7.21 5.44 7.70
CA LEU A 192 -6.91 6.28 6.54
C LEU A 192 -7.67 5.71 5.34
N PRO A 193 -8.96 6.07 5.17
CA PRO A 193 -9.83 5.44 4.19
C PRO A 193 -9.45 5.82 2.76
N SER A 194 -8.51 5.07 2.19
CA SER A 194 -8.04 5.22 0.81
C SER A 194 -8.59 4.12 -0.09
N ARG A 195 -8.85 2.93 0.44
CA ARG A 195 -9.35 1.82 -0.38
C ARG A 195 -10.82 2.00 -0.70
N ILE A 196 -11.16 1.91 -1.99
CA ILE A 196 -12.52 2.07 -2.49
C ILE A 196 -12.95 0.94 -3.42
N LEU A 197 -14.25 0.84 -3.63
CA LEU A 197 -14.89 0.13 -4.73
C LEU A 197 -15.74 1.12 -5.51
N MET A 198 -15.58 1.13 -6.84
CA MET A 198 -16.35 2.01 -7.71
C MET A 198 -17.50 1.26 -8.40
N GLN A 199 -18.68 1.88 -8.50
CA GLN A 199 -19.82 1.42 -9.29
C GLN A 199 -20.36 2.53 -10.19
N ASN A 200 -21.13 2.15 -11.22
CA ASN A 200 -21.84 3.09 -12.11
C ASN A 200 -20.94 4.20 -12.71
N SER A 201 -19.70 3.81 -13.05
CA SER A 201 -18.67 4.76 -13.47
C SER A 201 -18.84 5.20 -14.92
N GLN A 202 -18.99 6.51 -15.14
CA GLN A 202 -19.15 7.10 -16.47
C GLN A 202 -18.18 8.26 -16.71
N PRO A 203 -17.77 8.52 -17.97
CA PRO A 203 -16.97 9.70 -18.30
C PRO A 203 -17.65 11.00 -17.84
N TYR A 204 -16.87 11.96 -17.37
CA TYR A 204 -17.36 13.25 -16.91
C TYR A 204 -16.45 14.39 -17.36
N SER A 205 -17.02 15.40 -18.01
CA SER A 205 -16.30 16.57 -18.53
C SER A 205 -16.18 17.67 -17.47
N GLY A 206 -15.59 17.33 -16.32
CA GLY A 206 -15.27 18.27 -15.25
C GLY A 206 -13.81 18.72 -15.28
N HIS A 207 -13.43 19.53 -14.29
CA HIS A 207 -12.03 19.82 -13.98
C HIS A 207 -11.79 19.46 -12.52
N LEU A 208 -10.76 18.65 -12.28
CA LEU A 208 -10.29 18.27 -10.95
C LEU A 208 -8.78 18.43 -10.92
N SER A 209 -8.27 18.99 -9.83
CA SER A 209 -6.83 19.17 -9.61
C SER A 209 -6.43 18.56 -8.27
N PRO A 210 -5.46 17.64 -8.23
CA PRO A 210 -5.03 17.04 -6.97
C PRO A 210 -4.28 18.05 -6.12
N LYS A 211 -4.33 17.87 -4.80
CA LYS A 211 -3.43 18.60 -3.91
C LYS A 211 -1.98 18.23 -4.23
N MET A 212 -1.16 19.24 -4.49
CA MET A 212 0.26 19.07 -4.80
C MET A 212 1.13 19.52 -3.63
N LEU A 213 2.19 18.75 -3.37
CA LEU A 213 3.21 19.01 -2.38
C LEU A 213 4.35 19.78 -3.03
N SER A 214 4.96 20.68 -2.26
CA SER A 214 5.96 21.62 -2.77
C SER A 214 7.36 21.02 -2.91
N ASP A 215 7.68 20.03 -2.08
CA ASP A 215 9.01 19.42 -1.97
C ASP A 215 8.96 18.08 -1.20
N PHE A 216 10.11 17.41 -1.09
CA PHE A 216 10.20 16.13 -0.39
C PHE A 216 10.06 16.25 1.13
N SER A 217 10.37 17.42 1.71
CA SER A 217 10.21 17.61 3.16
C SER A 217 8.73 17.67 3.54
N GLU A 218 7.91 18.32 2.71
CA GLU A 218 6.45 18.32 2.86
C GLU A 218 5.87 16.90 2.72
N MET A 219 6.36 16.11 1.74
CA MET A 219 5.97 14.71 1.59
C MET A 219 6.28 13.90 2.84
N ILE A 220 7.50 13.94 3.34
CA ILE A 220 7.92 13.21 4.54
C ILE A 220 7.10 13.67 5.76
N GLY A 221 6.85 14.98 5.88
CA GLY A 221 6.00 15.54 6.93
C GLY A 221 4.57 15.00 6.91
N GLN A 222 3.92 14.98 5.75
CA GLN A 222 2.56 14.44 5.60
C GLN A 222 2.52 12.92 5.78
N PHE A 223 3.54 12.21 5.28
CA PHE A 223 3.69 10.77 5.49
C PHE A 223 3.81 10.42 6.99
N ASN A 224 4.65 11.15 7.74
CA ASN A 224 4.82 10.93 9.18
C ASN A 224 3.52 11.18 9.96
N GLN A 225 2.75 12.20 9.58
CA GLN A 225 1.42 12.43 10.15
C GLN A 225 0.45 11.29 9.83
N ALA A 226 0.51 10.75 8.60
CA ALA A 226 -0.29 9.61 8.18
C ALA A 226 0.11 8.33 8.94
N LEU A 227 1.41 8.08 9.12
CA LEU A 227 1.93 6.97 9.94
C LEU A 227 1.43 7.02 11.39
N GLY A 228 1.32 8.23 11.96
CA GLY A 228 0.73 8.40 13.30
C GLY A 228 -0.73 7.95 13.40
N LYS A 229 -1.47 7.91 12.28
CA LYS A 229 -2.86 7.43 12.20
C LYS A 229 -2.97 5.97 11.75
N ASN A 230 -2.08 5.54 10.85
CA ASN A 230 -1.98 4.16 10.38
C ASN A 230 -0.49 3.73 10.32
N PRO A 231 -0.01 3.01 11.35
CA PRO A 231 1.37 2.53 11.39
C PRO A 231 1.74 1.50 10.31
N TRP A 232 0.74 0.91 9.64
CA TRP A 232 0.90 -0.10 8.60
C TRP A 232 0.77 0.49 7.19
N LEU A 233 0.83 1.82 7.05
CA LEU A 233 0.75 2.49 5.77
C LEU A 233 1.97 2.14 4.89
N VAL A 234 1.72 1.42 3.79
CA VAL A 234 2.76 1.01 2.83
C VAL A 234 2.78 1.87 1.57
N ASP A 235 1.63 2.41 1.17
CA ASP A 235 1.53 3.25 -0.03
C ASP A 235 0.93 4.60 0.36
N PHE A 236 1.77 5.60 0.60
CA PHE A 236 1.33 6.97 0.80
C PHE A 236 1.27 7.70 -0.55
N PRO A 237 0.06 7.91 -1.13
CA PRO A 237 -0.08 8.59 -2.40
C PRO A 237 0.17 10.09 -2.25
N CYS A 238 0.94 10.66 -3.17
CA CYS A 238 1.12 12.10 -3.24
C CYS A 238 1.43 12.56 -4.66
N VAL A 239 1.15 13.85 -4.90
CA VAL A 239 1.64 14.58 -6.07
C VAL A 239 2.67 15.57 -5.60
N ILE A 240 3.83 15.60 -6.23
CA ILE A 240 4.89 16.56 -5.93
C ILE A 240 5.07 17.45 -7.16
N GLN A 241 4.98 18.75 -6.97
CA GLN A 241 5.07 19.71 -8.07
C GLN A 241 6.51 20.10 -8.37
N ASN A 242 6.76 20.51 -9.60
CA ASN A 242 8.03 21.06 -10.06
C ASN A 242 9.27 20.17 -9.78
N ILE A 243 9.13 18.86 -9.97
CA ILE A 243 10.22 17.90 -9.83
C ILE A 243 11.08 17.87 -11.10
N HIS A 244 12.39 17.85 -10.93
CA HIS A 244 13.38 17.72 -11.99
C HIS A 244 13.90 16.28 -12.07
N PRO A 245 13.60 15.51 -13.13
CA PRO A 245 14.27 14.25 -13.35
C PRO A 245 15.74 14.50 -13.68
N ILE A 246 16.65 13.69 -13.15
CA ILE A 246 18.10 13.76 -13.39
C ILE A 246 18.58 12.39 -13.83
N LEU A 247 19.22 12.30 -15.00
CA LEU A 247 19.85 11.06 -15.45
C LEU A 247 21.33 11.07 -15.07
N ARG A 248 21.77 10.13 -14.23
CA ARG A 248 23.17 9.97 -13.81
C ARG A 248 23.55 8.49 -13.86
N ARG A 249 24.62 8.15 -14.59
CA ARG A 249 25.15 6.77 -14.68
C ARG A 249 24.08 5.72 -15.03
N ASN A 250 23.14 6.09 -15.91
CA ASN A 250 22.01 5.25 -16.34
C ASN A 250 20.91 5.02 -15.28
N GLU A 251 20.93 5.79 -14.19
CA GLU A 251 19.90 5.82 -13.16
C GLU A 251 19.20 7.18 -13.19
N ILE A 252 17.90 7.20 -12.92
CA ILE A 252 17.11 8.43 -12.81
C ILE A 252 16.90 8.76 -11.33
N PHE A 253 17.11 10.02 -11.03
CA PHE A 253 16.84 10.60 -9.73
C PHE A 253 15.80 11.71 -9.89
N LEU A 254 15.09 12.02 -8.82
CA LEU A 254 14.20 13.17 -8.76
C LEU A 254 14.83 14.22 -7.87
N ALA A 255 14.93 15.46 -8.38
CA ALA A 255 15.29 16.61 -7.57
C ALA A 255 14.07 17.49 -7.30
N ASP A 256 13.86 17.85 -6.04
CA ASP A 256 12.87 18.86 -5.66
C ASP A 256 13.42 20.28 -5.83
N ARG A 257 12.59 21.29 -5.54
CA ARG A 257 12.96 22.72 -5.65
C ARG A 257 14.12 23.14 -4.75
N ASP A 258 14.40 22.37 -3.68
CA ASP A 258 15.49 22.62 -2.74
C ASP A 258 16.75 21.81 -3.11
N ASN A 259 16.75 21.16 -4.28
CA ASN A 259 17.81 20.26 -4.76
C ASN A 259 18.04 19.03 -3.88
N ARG A 260 17.05 18.62 -3.07
CA ARG A 260 17.10 17.30 -2.44
C ARG A 260 16.88 16.25 -3.50
N ILE A 261 17.61 15.15 -3.40
CA ILE A 261 17.58 14.07 -4.38
C ILE A 261 16.90 12.87 -3.74
N LEU A 262 15.97 12.28 -4.49
CA LEU A 262 15.29 11.06 -4.11
C LEU A 262 15.49 10.01 -5.20
N GLU A 263 15.84 8.81 -4.77
CA GLU A 263 15.96 7.64 -5.64
C GLU A 263 14.58 7.03 -5.91
N ILE A 264 14.33 6.67 -7.17
CA ILE A 264 13.06 6.09 -7.59
C ILE A 264 13.19 4.58 -7.59
N ALA A 265 12.23 3.87 -7.01
CA ALA A 265 12.16 2.41 -7.14
C ALA A 265 11.82 2.01 -8.58
N TYR A 266 12.74 1.32 -9.26
CA TYR A 266 12.51 0.77 -10.59
C TYR A 266 11.92 -0.63 -10.49
N LYS A 267 10.65 -0.80 -10.90
CA LYS A 267 10.11 -2.14 -11.18
C LYS A 267 9.86 -2.42 -12.65
N HIS A 268 9.86 -1.39 -13.52
CA HIS A 268 9.51 -1.56 -14.94
C HIS A 268 10.34 -0.68 -15.90
N SER A 269 10.41 -1.14 -17.16
CA SER A 269 11.24 -0.65 -18.28
C SER A 269 10.85 0.72 -18.86
N ARG A 270 10.24 1.60 -18.07
CA ARG A 270 9.68 2.89 -18.53
C ARG A 270 10.44 4.12 -18.03
N ALA A 271 11.57 3.89 -17.34
CA ALA A 271 12.56 4.91 -17.01
C ALA A 271 12.93 5.77 -18.24
N ASP A 272 12.93 5.17 -19.43
CA ASP A 272 13.15 5.85 -20.71
C ASP A 272 12.29 7.12 -20.85
N TYR A 273 11.02 7.12 -20.41
CA TYR A 273 10.17 8.31 -20.50
C TYR A 273 10.68 9.45 -19.62
N LEU A 274 11.04 9.17 -18.36
CA LEU A 274 11.62 10.19 -17.48
C LEU A 274 12.98 10.67 -18.01
N SER A 275 13.77 9.80 -18.63
CA SER A 275 15.07 10.15 -19.21
C SER A 275 14.94 11.19 -20.34
N LEU A 276 13.85 11.14 -21.13
CA LEU A 276 13.55 12.12 -22.18
C LEU A 276 13.25 13.53 -21.61
N TYR A 277 12.79 13.60 -20.37
CA TYR A 277 12.43 14.86 -19.70
C TYR A 277 13.51 15.39 -18.77
N ALA A 278 14.47 14.55 -18.36
CA ALA A 278 15.56 14.92 -17.46
C ALA A 278 16.39 16.12 -17.93
N GLN A 279 16.32 16.47 -19.22
CA GLN A 279 17.06 17.59 -19.81
C GLN A 279 16.19 18.78 -20.24
N LYS A 280 14.88 18.77 -19.97
CA LYS A 280 13.94 19.73 -20.57
C LYS A 280 13.32 20.70 -19.56
N GLN A 281 12.42 20.21 -18.72
CA GLN A 281 11.56 21.03 -17.86
C GLN A 281 11.15 20.24 -16.63
N PRO A 282 10.84 20.93 -15.50
CA PRO A 282 10.24 20.27 -14.36
C PRO A 282 8.86 19.70 -14.70
N ILE A 283 8.50 18.62 -14.02
CA ILE A 283 7.24 17.89 -14.13
C ILE A 283 6.56 17.81 -12.77
N ASP A 284 5.24 17.67 -12.77
CA ASP A 284 4.49 17.29 -11.58
C ASP A 284 4.36 15.77 -11.59
N ILE A 285 4.76 15.10 -10.51
CA ILE A 285 4.83 13.64 -10.46
C ILE A 285 3.87 13.08 -9.42
N PHE A 286 3.10 12.07 -9.81
CA PHE A 286 2.26 11.29 -8.91
C PHE A 286 2.91 9.93 -8.66
N GLY A 287 2.90 9.52 -7.40
CA GLY A 287 3.42 8.23 -6.98
C GLY A 287 3.08 7.90 -5.54
N THR A 288 3.67 6.82 -5.04
CA THR A 288 3.51 6.36 -3.67
C THR A 288 4.84 6.32 -2.95
N TRP A 289 4.85 6.78 -1.70
CA TRP A 289 5.99 6.68 -0.79
C TRP A 289 5.74 5.59 0.24
N ASN A 290 6.71 4.69 0.44
CA ASN A 290 6.59 3.59 1.40
C ASN A 290 7.43 3.79 2.68
N GLY A 291 8.10 4.93 2.83
CA GLY A 291 9.04 5.19 3.93
C GLY A 291 10.52 5.03 3.54
N GLN A 292 10.81 4.37 2.43
CA GLN A 292 12.17 4.10 1.94
C GLN A 292 12.35 4.56 0.48
N GLU A 293 11.39 4.25 -0.37
CA GLU A 293 11.43 4.51 -1.80
C GLU A 293 10.15 5.17 -2.30
N PHE A 294 10.31 6.00 -3.34
CA PHE A 294 9.20 6.55 -4.09
C PHE A 294 8.96 5.73 -5.35
N GLN A 295 7.75 5.19 -5.47
CA GLN A 295 7.29 4.56 -6.69
C GLN A 295 6.55 5.60 -7.54
N ALA A 296 7.20 6.06 -8.60
CA ALA A 296 6.57 6.94 -9.59
C ALA A 296 5.54 6.17 -10.42
N ILE A 297 4.36 6.75 -10.63
CA ILE A 297 3.23 6.10 -11.34
C ILE A 297 2.81 6.90 -12.57
N SER A 298 2.73 8.23 -12.45
CA SER A 298 2.41 9.09 -13.58
C SER A 298 3.05 10.46 -13.42
N ALA A 299 3.13 11.20 -14.52
CA ALA A 299 3.66 12.55 -14.52
C ALA A 299 2.85 13.45 -15.45
N VAL A 300 2.83 14.74 -15.12
CA VAL A 300 2.24 15.79 -15.95
C VAL A 300 3.31 16.83 -16.23
N THR A 301 3.47 17.19 -17.49
CA THR A 301 4.33 18.32 -17.89
C THR A 301 3.59 19.64 -17.67
N ARG A 302 4.32 20.76 -17.57
CA ARG A 302 3.72 22.11 -17.57
C ARG A 302 2.79 22.40 -18.77
N GLN A 303 2.95 21.66 -19.87
CA GLN A 303 2.13 21.78 -21.08
C GLN A 303 0.85 20.93 -21.02
N GLY A 304 0.61 20.23 -19.91
CA GLY A 304 -0.57 19.39 -19.68
C GLY A 304 -0.48 17.99 -20.27
N ALA A 305 0.64 17.59 -20.86
CA ALA A 305 0.83 16.22 -21.33
C ALA A 305 0.97 15.27 -20.13
N VAL A 306 0.20 14.17 -20.16
CA VAL A 306 0.13 13.16 -19.10
C VAL A 306 0.87 11.90 -19.54
N PHE A 307 1.69 11.34 -18.65
CA PHE A 307 2.52 10.16 -18.88
C PHE A 307 2.23 9.10 -17.83
N VAL A 308 2.24 7.83 -18.26
CA VAL A 308 2.21 6.68 -17.36
C VAL A 308 3.61 6.12 -17.29
N LEU A 309 4.14 6.02 -16.07
CA LEU A 309 5.50 5.56 -15.79
C LEU A 309 5.56 4.05 -15.55
#